data_AF-A0AAQ0TIQ9-F1
#
_entry.id   AF-A0AAQ0TIQ9-F1
#
_cell.length_a   1.000
_cell.length_b   1.000
_cell.length_c   1.000
_cell.angle_alpha   90.00
_cell.angle_beta   90.00
_cell.angle_gamma   90.00
#
_symmetry.space_group_name_H-M   'P 1'
#
loop_
_entity.id
_entity.type
_entity.pdbx_description
1 polymer ?
#
loop_
_entity_poly.entity_id
_entity_poly.type
_entity_poly.pdbx_seq_one_letter_code
_entity_poly.pdbx_strand_id
1 'polypeptide(L)'
;MLVASRVDNVNVRGRLIEALITSDPEERTGLLKDLSDVERMLPVYDTENGLGDYVRRFESADTYTDIKTKILYLDSNPKAYNVDKFLKCMGEERSVFMFFFVGIDDSGIMNTVLCSVFHDQLMKTTILQHHWAGRGTRGVAQFNGKVINGILFEHDFRNNIDEDSSRSYLENLLKR
;
A
#
# COMPACT_ATOMS: atom_id res chain seq x y z
N MET A 1 11.49 -0.98 -22.20
CA MET A 1 12.19 -1.43 -20.96
C MET A 1 11.58 -0.82 -19.69
N LEU A 2 11.26 0.47 -19.65
CA LEU A 2 10.70 1.15 -18.46
C LEU A 2 9.30 0.66 -18.02
N VAL A 3 8.54 0.06 -18.94
CA VAL A 3 7.17 -0.42 -18.69
C VAL A 3 7.18 -1.73 -17.88
N ALA A 4 8.10 -2.65 -18.20
CA ALA A 4 8.20 -3.92 -17.49
C ALA A 4 8.65 -3.75 -16.02
N SER A 5 9.46 -2.73 -15.70
CA SER A 5 9.94 -2.49 -14.33
C SER A 5 8.83 -2.07 -13.34
N ARG A 6 7.65 -1.69 -13.85
CA ARG A 6 6.49 -1.26 -13.05
C ARG A 6 5.53 -2.41 -12.70
N VAL A 7 5.79 -3.62 -13.20
CA VAL A 7 5.00 -4.80 -12.85
C VAL A 7 5.40 -5.27 -11.44
N ASP A 8 4.46 -5.21 -10.50
CA ASP A 8 4.68 -5.55 -9.09
C ASP A 8 4.97 -7.03 -8.87
N ASN A 9 4.39 -7.91 -9.69
CA ASN A 9 4.65 -9.34 -9.62
C ASN A 9 6.02 -9.64 -10.22
N VAL A 10 6.99 -9.96 -9.35
CA VAL A 10 8.40 -10.20 -9.71
C VAL A 10 8.55 -11.33 -10.75
N ASN A 11 7.71 -12.36 -10.70
CA ASN A 11 7.76 -13.48 -11.64
C ASN A 11 7.21 -13.10 -13.02
N VAL A 12 6.10 -12.35 -13.05
CA VAL A 12 5.54 -11.83 -14.30
C VAL A 12 6.49 -10.80 -14.91
N ARG A 13 7.07 -9.94 -14.07
CA ARG A 13 8.10 -8.97 -14.49
C ARG A 13 9.33 -9.66 -15.07
N GLY A 14 9.86 -10.69 -14.41
CA GLY A 14 11.01 -11.45 -14.89
C GLY A 14 10.74 -12.08 -16.25
N ARG A 15 9.62 -12.80 -16.38
CA ARG A 15 9.19 -13.41 -17.65
C ARG A 15 8.95 -12.38 -18.75
N LEU A 16 8.39 -11.23 -18.41
CA LEU A 16 8.15 -10.15 -19.37
C LEU A 16 9.47 -9.52 -19.83
N ILE A 17 10.43 -9.30 -18.92
CA ILE A 17 11.76 -8.80 -19.26
C ILE A 17 12.49 -9.80 -20.15
N GLU A 18 12.47 -11.08 -19.81
CA GLU A 18 13.04 -12.16 -20.63
C GLU A 18 12.40 -12.17 -22.01
N ALA A 19 11.07 -12.19 -22.09
CA ALA A 19 10.34 -12.14 -23.35
C ALA A 19 10.75 -10.92 -24.18
N LEU A 20 10.78 -9.71 -23.61
CA LEU A 20 11.18 -8.48 -24.31
C LEU A 20 12.64 -8.48 -24.79
N ILE A 21 13.52 -9.28 -24.18
CA ILE A 21 14.92 -9.45 -24.58
C ILE A 21 15.06 -10.52 -25.66
N THR A 22 14.28 -11.61 -25.56
CA THR A 22 14.40 -12.79 -26.44
C THR A 22 13.48 -12.75 -27.67
N SER A 23 12.43 -11.94 -27.65
CA SER A 23 11.46 -11.80 -28.74
C SER A 23 12.05 -11.04 -29.93
N ASP A 24 11.58 -11.35 -31.13
CA ASP A 24 11.93 -10.62 -32.33
C ASP A 24 11.37 -9.17 -32.33
N PRO A 25 11.82 -8.29 -33.24
CA PRO A 25 11.41 -6.88 -33.24
C PRO A 25 9.90 -6.66 -33.40
N GLU A 26 9.18 -7.53 -34.11
CA GLU A 26 7.74 -7.38 -34.36
C GLU A 26 6.95 -7.80 -33.11
N GLU A 27 7.26 -8.95 -32.54
CA GLU A 27 6.65 -9.47 -31.31
C GLU A 27 6.89 -8.53 -30.13
N ARG A 28 8.11 -7.99 -30.00
CA ARG A 28 8.44 -6.98 -28.98
C ARG A 28 7.60 -5.72 -29.12
N THR A 29 7.34 -5.28 -30.35
CA THR A 29 6.54 -4.09 -30.62
C THR A 29 5.07 -4.33 -30.29
N GLY A 30 4.55 -5.52 -30.59
CA GLY A 30 3.21 -5.95 -30.18
C GLY A 30 3.05 -5.95 -28.65
N LEU A 31 3.95 -6.61 -27.94
CA LEU A 31 3.92 -6.68 -26.47
C LEU A 31 3.97 -5.30 -25.81
N LEU A 32 4.82 -4.39 -26.31
CA LEU A 32 4.90 -3.02 -25.79
C LEU A 32 3.64 -2.21 -26.07
N LYS A 33 2.99 -2.44 -27.21
CA LYS A 33 1.74 -1.78 -27.57
C LYS A 33 0.61 -2.24 -26.65
N ASP A 34 0.46 -3.54 -26.46
CA ASP A 34 -0.58 -4.11 -25.60
C ASP A 34 -0.42 -3.63 -24.15
N LEU A 35 0.82 -3.59 -23.63
CA LEU A 35 1.11 -3.02 -22.31
C LEU A 35 0.76 -1.52 -22.23
N SER A 36 1.10 -0.75 -23.27
CA SER A 36 0.82 0.69 -23.31
C SER A 36 -0.67 0.97 -23.41
N ASP A 37 -1.42 0.15 -24.14
CA ASP A 37 -2.87 0.28 -24.28
C ASP A 37 -3.57 -0.07 -22.97
N VAL A 38 -3.12 -1.11 -22.25
CA VAL A 38 -3.59 -1.42 -20.90
C VAL A 38 -3.28 -0.28 -19.92
N GLU A 39 -2.05 0.25 -19.90
CA GLU A 39 -1.69 1.40 -19.04
C GLU A 39 -2.53 2.65 -19.36
N ARG A 40 -2.83 2.92 -20.64
CA ARG A 40 -3.66 4.06 -21.06
C ARG A 40 -5.13 3.91 -20.71
N MET A 41 -5.64 2.69 -20.61
CA MET A 41 -7.01 2.41 -20.18
C MET A 41 -7.18 2.54 -18.66
N LEU A 42 -6.09 2.52 -17.89
CA LEU A 42 -6.16 2.76 -16.46
C LEU A 42 -6.42 4.26 -16.22
N PRO A 43 -7.44 4.61 -15.41
CA PRO A 43 -7.65 6.00 -15.02
C PRO A 43 -6.40 6.54 -14.30
N VAL A 44 -5.88 7.67 -14.78
CA VAL A 44 -4.80 8.40 -14.10
C VAL A 44 -5.42 9.08 -12.89
N TYR A 45 -5.36 8.41 -11.74
CA TYR A 45 -5.60 9.09 -10.47
C TYR A 45 -4.39 9.98 -10.22
N ASP A 46 -4.61 11.29 -10.15
CA ASP A 46 -3.60 12.23 -9.71
C ASP A 46 -3.29 11.92 -8.25
N THR A 47 -2.28 11.09 -8.02
CA THR A 47 -1.66 10.98 -6.71
C THR A 47 -0.90 12.28 -6.52
N GLU A 48 -1.62 13.35 -6.15
CA GLU A 48 -0.98 14.42 -5.37
C GLU A 48 -0.13 13.69 -4.31
N ASN A 49 1.09 14.18 -4.06
CA ASN A 49 2.09 13.55 -3.18
C ASN A 49 1.65 13.36 -1.69
N GLY A 50 0.36 13.26 -1.41
CA GLY A 50 -0.30 12.96 -0.16
C GLY A 50 -0.07 11.54 0.35
N LEU A 51 -0.76 11.25 1.45
CA LEU A 51 -0.55 10.06 2.26
C LEU A 51 -1.32 8.82 1.76
N GLY A 52 -2.42 9.00 1.01
CA GLY A 52 -3.24 7.92 0.50
C GLY A 52 -3.79 8.20 -0.90
N ASP A 53 -4.30 7.16 -1.53
CA ASP A 53 -4.76 7.14 -2.93
C ASP A 53 -6.14 7.78 -3.11
N TYR A 54 -6.95 7.81 -2.04
CA TYR A 54 -8.30 8.36 -2.05
C TYR A 54 -8.55 9.23 -0.83
N VAL A 55 -9.06 10.45 -1.06
CA VAL A 55 -9.43 11.39 0.00
C VAL A 55 -10.91 11.71 -0.09
N ARG A 56 -11.61 11.61 1.05
CA ARG A 56 -13.00 12.00 1.17
C ARG A 56 -13.22 12.85 2.40
N ARG A 57 -13.87 14.00 2.21
CA ARG A 57 -14.22 14.94 3.28
C ARG A 57 -15.66 14.71 3.72
N PHE A 58 -15.85 14.59 5.02
CA PHE A 58 -17.16 14.49 5.68
C PHE A 58 -17.37 15.70 6.59
N GLU A 59 -18.58 15.86 7.12
CA GLU A 59 -18.87 16.96 8.05
C GLU A 59 -18.05 16.87 9.34
N SER A 60 -17.70 15.66 9.80
CA SER A 60 -16.97 15.41 11.04
C SER A 60 -15.53 14.92 10.86
N ALA A 61 -15.13 14.44 9.68
CA ALA A 61 -13.80 13.88 9.45
C ALA A 61 -13.30 14.04 8.01
N ASP A 62 -12.00 14.15 7.84
CA ASP A 62 -11.32 14.05 6.56
C ASP A 62 -10.61 12.70 6.49
N THR A 63 -11.13 11.78 5.67
CA THR A 63 -10.59 10.43 5.54
C THR A 63 -9.59 10.38 4.40
N TYR A 64 -8.40 9.88 4.72
CA TYR A 64 -7.35 9.55 3.78
C TYR A 64 -7.28 8.03 3.72
N THR A 65 -7.41 7.45 2.53
CA THR A 65 -7.44 6.01 2.32
C THR A 65 -6.35 5.61 1.35
N ASP A 66 -5.46 4.74 1.80
CA ASP A 66 -4.42 4.13 0.99
C ASP A 66 -4.84 2.70 0.62
N ILE A 67 -4.84 2.38 -0.68
CA ILE A 67 -5.33 1.10 -1.21
C ILE A 67 -4.14 0.15 -1.33
N LYS A 68 -4.26 -1.04 -0.75
CA LYS A 68 -3.18 -2.03 -0.73
C LYS A 68 -3.70 -3.40 -1.12
N THR A 69 -3.26 -3.86 -2.29
CA THR A 69 -3.53 -5.22 -2.76
C THR A 69 -2.57 -6.22 -2.11
N LYS A 70 -3.11 -7.32 -1.59
CA LYS A 70 -2.35 -8.41 -0.98
C LYS A 70 -2.71 -9.74 -1.65
N ILE A 71 -1.75 -10.28 -2.40
CA ILE A 71 -1.85 -11.65 -2.93
C ILE A 71 -1.54 -12.62 -1.79
N LEU A 72 -2.54 -13.41 -1.39
CA LEU A 72 -2.54 -14.11 -0.09
C LEU A 72 -1.51 -15.25 -0.02
N TYR A 73 -1.24 -15.92 -1.14
CA TYR A 73 -0.25 -17.00 -1.23
C TYR A 73 1.21 -16.51 -1.37
N LEU A 74 1.44 -15.19 -1.51
CA LEU A 74 2.79 -14.62 -1.54
C LEU A 74 3.17 -14.06 -0.15
N ASP A 75 4.35 -14.45 0.34
CA ASP A 75 4.89 -13.91 1.61
C ASP A 75 5.57 -12.55 1.37
N SER A 76 4.76 -11.52 1.13
CA SER A 76 5.18 -10.13 0.93
C SER A 76 4.80 -9.24 2.13
N ASN A 77 5.72 -8.34 2.51
CA ASN A 77 5.51 -7.32 3.54
C ASN A 77 5.31 -5.96 2.87
N PRO A 78 4.06 -5.46 2.74
CA PRO A 78 3.80 -4.22 2.02
C PRO A 78 4.36 -3.02 2.79
N LYS A 79 4.87 -2.04 2.04
CA LYS A 79 5.20 -0.71 2.59
C LYS A 79 3.88 -0.05 3.03
N ALA A 80 3.91 0.57 4.20
CA ALA A 80 2.77 1.28 4.76
C ALA A 80 2.82 2.76 4.35
N TYR A 81 3.58 3.57 5.09
CA TYR A 81 3.67 5.01 4.87
C TYR A 81 5.08 5.54 5.15
N ASN A 82 5.39 6.70 4.57
CA ASN A 82 6.49 7.53 5.07
C ASN A 82 6.06 8.17 6.39
N VAL A 83 6.91 8.09 7.41
CA VAL A 83 6.58 8.55 8.77
C VAL A 83 6.29 10.04 8.82
N ASP A 84 7.06 10.86 8.09
CA ASP A 84 6.88 12.31 8.10
C ASP A 84 5.59 12.75 7.41
N LYS A 85 5.24 12.11 6.28
CA LYS A 85 3.94 12.32 5.61
C LYS A 85 2.78 11.91 6.50
N PHE A 86 2.91 10.78 7.19
CA PHE A 86 1.91 10.29 8.12
C PHE A 86 1.69 11.26 9.28
N LEU A 87 2.77 11.65 9.98
CA LEU A 87 2.68 12.59 11.09
C LEU A 87 2.15 13.96 10.66
N LYS A 88 2.53 14.44 9.47
CA LYS A 88 1.96 15.67 8.91
C LYS A 88 0.44 15.56 8.77
N CYS A 89 -0.05 14.48 8.17
CA CYS A 89 -1.48 14.26 8.00
C CYS A 89 -2.22 14.14 9.34
N MET A 90 -1.66 13.40 10.29
CA MET A 90 -2.25 13.24 11.63
C MET A 90 -2.17 14.51 12.49
N GLY A 91 -1.38 15.50 12.07
CA GLY A 91 -1.35 16.84 12.65
C GLY A 91 -2.45 17.76 12.12
N GLU A 92 -3.11 17.40 11.02
CA GLU A 92 -4.26 18.14 10.49
C GLU A 92 -5.50 17.85 11.34
N GLU A 93 -6.36 18.87 11.50
CA GLU A 93 -7.61 18.72 12.24
C GLU A 93 -8.51 17.66 11.59
N ARG A 94 -9.14 16.82 12.43
CA ARG A 94 -10.17 15.85 12.02
C ARG A 94 -9.69 14.81 10.98
N SER A 95 -8.39 14.59 10.87
CA SER A 95 -7.79 13.62 9.96
C SER A 95 -8.04 12.19 10.44
N VAL A 96 -8.40 11.30 9.51
CA VAL A 96 -8.56 9.86 9.74
C VAL A 96 -7.83 9.12 8.64
N PHE A 97 -6.87 8.26 8.99
CA PHE A 97 -6.10 7.50 8.01
C PHE A 97 -6.44 6.02 8.04
N MET A 98 -6.81 5.50 6.87
CA MET A 98 -7.30 4.14 6.66
C MET A 98 -6.50 3.44 5.56
N PHE A 99 -6.39 2.13 5.67
CA PHE A 99 -5.97 1.23 4.62
C PHE A 99 -7.18 0.49 4.07
N PHE A 100 -7.35 0.49 2.76
CA PHE A 100 -8.29 -0.38 2.09
C PHE A 100 -7.51 -1.58 1.52
N PHE A 101 -7.51 -2.67 2.27
CA PHE A 101 -6.86 -3.91 1.86
C PHE A 101 -7.75 -4.69 0.90
N VAL A 102 -7.16 -5.12 -0.21
CA VAL A 102 -7.80 -6.00 -1.20
C VAL A 102 -7.05 -7.32 -1.21
N GLY A 103 -7.66 -8.35 -0.63
CA GLY A 103 -7.14 -9.71 -0.61
C GLY A 103 -7.46 -10.43 -1.90
N ILE A 104 -6.42 -10.95 -2.57
CA ILE A 104 -6.56 -11.67 -3.84
C ILE A 104 -5.99 -13.08 -3.68
N ASP A 105 -6.73 -14.06 -4.18
CA ASP A 105 -6.30 -15.45 -4.34
C ASP A 105 -6.40 -15.89 -5.82
N ASP A 106 -6.25 -17.20 -6.07
CA ASP A 106 -6.28 -17.77 -7.42
C ASP A 106 -7.66 -17.65 -8.10
N SER A 107 -8.72 -17.37 -7.35
CA SER A 107 -10.09 -17.20 -7.85
C SER A 107 -10.47 -15.73 -8.09
N GLY A 108 -9.65 -14.78 -7.63
CA GLY A 108 -9.87 -13.35 -7.77
C GLY A 108 -9.87 -12.62 -6.42
N ILE A 109 -10.74 -11.62 -6.27
CA ILE A 109 -10.85 -10.88 -5.01
C ILE A 109 -11.56 -11.77 -3.98
N MET A 110 -10.84 -12.15 -2.92
CA MET A 110 -11.36 -12.96 -1.82
C MET A 110 -12.12 -12.11 -0.81
N ASN A 111 -11.52 -11.01 -0.36
CA ASN A 111 -12.12 -10.13 0.65
C ASN A 111 -11.53 -8.72 0.53
N THR A 112 -12.27 -7.72 0.99
CA THR A 112 -11.79 -6.34 1.14
C THR A 112 -12.06 -5.80 2.53
N VAL A 113 -11.07 -5.16 3.14
CA VAL A 113 -11.16 -4.67 4.51
C VAL A 113 -10.73 -3.21 4.58
N LEU A 114 -11.56 -2.36 5.21
CA LEU A 114 -11.19 -1.00 5.56
C LEU A 114 -10.67 -0.95 7.01
N CYS A 115 -9.35 -0.90 7.13
CA CYS A 115 -8.63 -1.01 8.39
C CYS A 115 -8.01 0.35 8.79
N SER A 116 -8.24 0.78 10.02
CA SER A 116 -7.60 1.97 10.58
C SER A 116 -6.11 1.73 10.74
N VAL A 117 -5.29 2.76 10.49
CA VAL A 117 -3.85 2.72 10.81
C VAL A 117 -3.60 2.40 12.30
N PHE A 118 -4.55 2.72 13.17
CA PHE A 118 -4.49 2.48 14.61
C PHE A 118 -5.14 1.16 15.05
N HIS A 119 -5.54 0.30 14.11
CA HIS A 119 -5.99 -1.04 14.47
C HIS A 119 -4.88 -1.80 15.20
N ASP A 120 -5.19 -2.36 16.37
CA ASP A 120 -4.18 -2.82 17.32
C ASP A 120 -3.18 -3.82 16.72
N GLN A 121 -3.68 -4.83 16.00
CA GLN A 121 -2.83 -5.87 15.44
C GLN A 121 -1.92 -5.32 14.34
N LEU A 122 -2.45 -4.42 13.51
CA LEU A 122 -1.72 -3.79 12.42
C LEU A 122 -0.62 -2.86 12.98
N MET A 123 -0.99 -1.98 13.91
CA MET A 123 -0.09 -0.99 14.50
C MET A 123 1.04 -1.65 15.29
N LYS A 124 0.73 -2.62 16.17
CA LYS A 124 1.74 -3.28 17.02
C LYS A 124 2.78 -4.07 16.24
N THR A 125 2.43 -4.53 15.04
CA THR A 125 3.32 -5.32 14.18
C THR A 125 3.95 -4.50 13.06
N THR A 126 3.69 -3.18 13.03
CA THR A 126 4.31 -2.27 12.08
C THR A 126 5.79 -2.09 12.39
N ILE A 127 6.63 -2.38 11.40
CA ILE A 127 8.09 -2.28 11.49
C ILE A 127 8.51 -0.93 10.93
N LEU A 128 9.31 -0.18 11.68
CA LEU A 128 9.87 1.10 11.25
C LEU A 128 11.28 0.90 10.70
N GLN A 129 11.50 1.32 9.45
CA GLN A 129 12.76 1.18 8.74
C GLN A 129 13.41 2.53 8.47
N HIS A 130 14.71 2.66 8.77
CA HIS A 130 15.49 3.88 8.53
C HIS A 130 16.23 3.86 7.20
N HIS A 131 16.54 2.67 6.66
CA HIS A 131 17.42 2.54 5.50
C HIS A 131 16.81 2.98 4.16
N TRP A 132 15.49 3.22 4.11
CA TRP A 132 14.75 3.63 2.91
C TRP A 132 14.28 5.09 2.95
N ALA A 133 14.69 5.82 3.98
CA ALA A 133 14.39 7.23 4.18
C ALA A 133 15.50 8.06 3.53
N GLY A 134 15.15 9.07 2.72
CA GLY A 134 16.12 10.07 2.29
C GLY A 134 16.82 10.70 3.50
N ARG A 135 18.05 11.20 3.32
CA ARG A 135 18.81 11.84 4.41
C ARG A 135 17.94 12.87 5.14
N GLY A 136 17.73 12.70 6.44
CA GLY A 136 16.95 13.62 7.29
C GLY A 136 15.46 13.31 7.46
N THR A 137 14.98 12.10 7.09
CA THR A 137 13.58 11.68 7.31
C THR A 137 13.48 10.59 8.37
N ARG A 138 12.33 10.50 9.06
CA ARG A 138 12.11 9.57 10.20
C ARG A 138 11.98 8.10 9.81
N GLY A 139 12.04 7.79 8.52
CA GLY A 139 11.90 6.42 8.01
C GLY A 139 10.60 6.15 7.26
N VAL A 140 10.42 4.87 6.95
CA VAL A 140 9.19 4.31 6.39
C VAL A 140 8.67 3.21 7.31
N ALA A 141 7.36 3.12 7.41
CA ALA A 141 6.67 2.02 8.05
C ALA A 141 6.46 0.88 7.04
N GLN A 142 6.58 -0.36 7.50
CA GLN A 142 6.29 -1.58 6.75
C GLN A 142 5.40 -2.48 7.58
N PHE A 143 4.38 -3.06 6.96
CA PHE A 143 3.48 -4.00 7.62
C PHE A 143 4.03 -5.42 7.62
N ASN A 144 3.58 -6.19 8.61
CA ASN A 144 3.71 -7.64 8.58
C ASN A 144 2.60 -8.23 7.69
N GLY A 145 2.99 -8.81 6.56
CA GLY A 145 2.06 -9.39 5.58
C GLY A 145 1.18 -10.50 6.15
N LYS A 146 1.65 -11.24 7.16
CA LYS A 146 0.87 -12.31 7.80
C LYS A 146 -0.27 -11.75 8.65
N VAL A 147 -0.09 -10.57 9.25
CA VAL A 147 -1.14 -9.88 10.00
C VAL A 147 -2.22 -9.38 9.05
N ILE A 148 -1.84 -8.80 7.91
CA ILE A 148 -2.80 -8.40 6.87
C ILE A 148 -3.58 -9.60 6.35
N ASN A 149 -2.91 -10.74 6.12
CA ASN A 149 -3.60 -11.97 5.75
C ASN A 149 -4.64 -12.35 6.81
N GLY A 150 -4.26 -12.35 8.09
CA GLY A 150 -5.19 -12.62 9.20
C GLY A 150 -6.41 -11.69 9.18
N ILE A 151 -6.19 -10.39 9.03
CA ILE A 151 -7.24 -9.37 8.90
C ILE A 151 -8.16 -9.67 7.69
N LEU A 152 -7.59 -10.05 6.54
CA LEU A 152 -8.36 -10.36 5.33
C LEU A 152 -9.13 -11.68 5.42
N PHE A 153 -8.70 -12.63 6.26
CA PHE A 153 -9.43 -13.87 6.51
C PHE A 153 -10.53 -13.71 7.58
N GLU A 154 -10.61 -12.57 8.25
CA GLU A 154 -11.66 -12.30 9.23
C GLU A 154 -12.96 -11.86 8.55
N HIS A 155 -14.00 -12.67 8.64
CA HIS A 155 -15.30 -12.42 7.98
C HIS A 155 -16.02 -11.19 8.55
N ASP A 156 -15.91 -10.95 9.85
CA ASP A 156 -16.59 -9.86 10.56
C ASP A 156 -15.59 -8.85 11.13
N PHE A 157 -14.59 -8.47 10.31
CA PHE A 157 -13.52 -7.56 10.75
C PHE A 157 -14.08 -6.29 11.38
N ARG A 158 -13.59 -5.97 12.59
CA ARG A 158 -13.86 -4.72 13.27
C ARG A 158 -12.56 -4.07 13.69
N ASN A 159 -12.48 -2.76 13.46
CA ASN A 159 -11.38 -1.96 13.96
C ASN A 159 -11.38 -1.97 15.49
N ASN A 160 -10.43 -2.69 16.06
CA ASN A 160 -10.06 -2.57 17.47
C ASN A 160 -8.98 -1.48 17.63
N ILE A 161 -9.31 -0.37 18.29
CA ILE A 161 -8.40 0.76 18.50
C ILE A 161 -8.26 0.98 20.00
N ASP A 162 -7.02 0.89 20.48
CA ASP A 162 -6.65 1.20 21.86
C ASP A 162 -6.02 2.59 21.90
N GLU A 163 -6.68 3.54 22.56
CA GLU A 163 -6.29 4.96 22.52
C GLU A 163 -4.90 5.18 23.15
N ASP A 164 -4.61 4.54 24.28
CA ASP A 164 -3.34 4.69 24.99
C ASP A 164 -2.17 4.14 24.17
N SER A 165 -2.36 2.99 23.52
CA SER A 165 -1.40 2.40 22.60
C SER A 165 -1.20 3.28 21.37
N SER A 166 -2.28 3.86 20.84
CA SER A 166 -2.24 4.74 19.66
C SER A 166 -1.49 6.03 19.95
N ARG A 167 -1.74 6.64 21.12
CA ARG A 167 -1.02 7.82 21.61
C ARG A 167 0.46 7.52 21.81
N SER A 168 0.77 6.41 22.47
CA SER A 168 2.15 5.96 22.68
C SER A 168 2.87 5.70 21.35
N TYR A 169 2.18 5.13 20.37
CA TYR A 169 2.71 4.92 19.03
C TYR A 169 3.07 6.24 18.34
N LEU A 170 2.16 7.22 18.35
CA LEU A 170 2.41 8.56 17.79
C LEU A 170 3.57 9.28 18.49
N GLU A 171 3.64 9.23 19.82
CA GLU A 171 4.76 9.81 20.58
C GLU A 171 6.10 9.17 20.21
N ASN A 172 6.13 7.85 20.03
CA ASN A 172 7.33 7.13 19.60
C ASN A 172 7.76 7.52 18.18
N LEU A 173 6.82 7.84 17.29
CA LEU A 173 7.13 8.37 15.97
C LEU A 173 7.65 9.82 16.04
N LEU A 174 7.09 10.66 16.91
CA LEU A 174 7.50 12.06 17.08
C LEU A 174 8.89 12.23 17.70
N LYS A 175 9.28 11.32 18.61
CA LYS A 175 10.59 11.32 19.28
C LYS A 175 11.76 10.86 18.39
N ARG A 176 11.46 10.35 17.19
CA ARG A 176 12.47 9.92 16.20
C ARG A 176 13.03 11.09 15.40
#